data_AF-A0A159Z8T3-F1
#
_entry.id   AF-A0A159Z8T3-F1
#
_cell.length_a   1.000
_cell.length_b   1.000
_cell.length_c   1.000
_cell.angle_alpha   90.00
_cell.angle_beta   90.00
_cell.angle_gamma   90.00
#
_symmetry.space_group_name_H-M   'P 1'
#
loop_
_entity.id
_entity.type
_entity.pdbx_description
1 polymer ?
#
loop_
_entity_poly.entity_id
_entity_poly.type
_entity_poly.pdbx_seq_one_letter_code
_entity_poly.pdbx_strand_id
1 'polypeptide(L)'
;MDVPSASACPACLVAPSAERLAAAAAPKDARLFLSLPTAHCAVCISDVERALAAEPGVRHARVNLTLKRVAVEADPEVTAERLVAVLDRIGYEAHELDPGTLMVTETDRRGRDLLMRIGVSGFAMMNVMLLSVAVWSGAEDATRDLFHWISAAIALPTVVFAGQPFFSSAWTALKAGRLGMDVPISLALILASAISVYETMHSGHHAYFDAAVMLSFFLLVGRYLDYRTRAVARSAAEELAALEVPRAVVLRDGAEVTVPVAEIAVDDLVMVRPGARMPVDGTVTHGSSEVDRSFLTGESLPAWAGIGSAVLAGEVNLTGPLTVRVTAAGRDTSLHRMADLVAMAESARNRYTSLADRAARLYSPGVHILAFGSFLGWMQITGGDVRVAVNIAAAVLIITCPCALGLAVPAVVTAASGKLFRKGLLIKDSTALERLAEVDTVVFDKTGTLTMGAPEPVNLGDLPDAALEVAAALAGASSHPLARALAEAARAAGIRPANVTDLREVPGYGIEGSGAGRWCGLAVPSGSAPRRAASPRPI
;
A
#
# COMPACT_ATOMS: atom_id res chain seq x y z
N MET A 1 21.79 17.06 34.95
CA MET A 1 21.84 15.60 34.70
C MET A 1 20.47 15.29 34.16
N ASP A 2 20.38 15.39 32.84
CA ASP A 2 19.15 15.74 32.15
C ASP A 2 18.52 14.46 31.63
N VAL A 3 17.37 14.12 32.20
CA VAL A 3 16.51 13.03 31.72
C VAL A 3 15.72 13.61 30.54
N PRO A 4 15.76 13.02 29.33
CA PRO A 4 14.96 13.51 28.23
C PRO A 4 13.48 13.26 28.49
N SER A 5 12.68 14.29 28.24
CA SER A 5 11.22 14.34 28.38
C SER A 5 10.53 13.39 27.41
N ALA A 6 9.47 12.73 27.88
CA ALA A 6 8.66 11.82 27.07
C ALA A 6 7.81 12.63 26.07
N SER A 7 8.25 12.66 24.80
CA SER A 7 7.47 13.21 23.70
C SER A 7 6.29 12.28 23.39
N ALA A 8 5.07 12.77 23.60
CA ALA A 8 3.85 12.03 23.33
C ALA A 8 3.76 11.66 21.85
N CYS A 9 3.81 10.36 21.56
CA CYS A 9 3.58 9.81 20.23
C CYS A 9 2.19 10.24 19.70
N PRO A 10 2.09 10.76 18.45
CA PRO A 10 0.82 11.12 17.82
C PRO A 10 -0.18 9.96 17.76
N ALA A 11 0.30 8.71 17.65
CA ALA A 11 -0.55 7.52 17.66
C ALA A 11 -1.20 7.27 19.04
N CYS A 12 -0.50 7.60 20.13
CA CYS A 12 -0.99 7.44 21.50
C CYS A 12 -2.07 8.47 21.86
N LEU A 13 -2.08 9.64 21.23
CA LEU A 13 -3.12 10.66 21.39
C LEU A 13 -4.43 10.30 20.66
N VAL A 14 -4.34 9.51 19.58
CA VAL A 14 -5.49 9.03 18.80
C VAL A 14 -5.97 7.65 19.28
N ALA A 15 -5.17 6.91 20.04
CA ALA A 15 -5.53 5.58 20.55
C ALA A 15 -6.85 5.54 21.35
N PRO A 16 -7.18 6.47 22.27
CA PRO A 16 -8.43 6.38 23.04
C PRO A 16 -9.69 6.77 22.24
N SER A 17 -9.54 7.55 21.17
CA SER A 17 -10.63 7.86 20.23
C SER A 17 -10.78 6.75 19.19
N ALA A 18 -9.67 6.14 18.76
CA ALA A 18 -9.64 4.95 17.93
C ALA A 18 -10.20 3.72 18.67
N GLU A 19 -9.91 3.54 19.96
CA GLU A 19 -10.48 2.49 20.83
C GLU A 19 -11.98 2.69 21.03
N ARG A 20 -12.46 3.94 21.17
CA ARG A 20 -13.91 4.22 21.25
C ARG A 20 -14.62 4.00 19.91
N LEU A 21 -13.97 4.30 18.79
CA LEU A 21 -14.46 3.98 17.45
C LEU A 21 -14.40 2.47 17.16
N ALA A 22 -13.40 1.76 17.69
CA ALA A 22 -13.23 0.31 17.58
C ALA A 22 -14.19 -0.47 18.49
N ALA A 23 -14.46 0.02 19.70
CA ALA A 23 -15.47 -0.55 20.60
C ALA A 23 -16.90 -0.35 20.05
N ALA A 24 -17.14 0.72 19.30
CA ALA A 24 -18.37 0.91 18.52
C ALA A 24 -18.40 0.04 17.23
N ALA A 25 -17.27 -0.56 16.85
CA ALA A 25 -17.07 -1.36 15.64
C ALA A 25 -16.61 -2.81 15.96
N ALA A 26 -17.11 -3.39 17.05
CA ALA A 26 -16.93 -4.83 17.30
C ALA A 26 -17.41 -5.64 16.07
N PRO A 27 -16.62 -6.61 15.56
CA PRO A 27 -16.86 -7.19 14.25
C PRO A 27 -18.12 -8.06 14.29
N LYS A 28 -19.18 -7.57 13.64
CA LYS A 28 -20.30 -8.41 13.21
C LYS A 28 -20.05 -9.06 11.84
N ASP A 29 -18.91 -8.75 11.22
CA ASP A 29 -18.66 -8.94 9.79
C ASP A 29 -17.33 -9.70 9.57
N ALA A 30 -17.35 -10.72 8.72
CA ALA A 30 -16.18 -11.45 8.25
C ALA A 30 -15.45 -10.67 7.14
N ARG A 31 -14.12 -10.61 7.22
CA ARG A 31 -13.26 -10.01 6.19
C ARG A 31 -12.54 -11.09 5.40
N LEU A 32 -12.80 -11.14 4.10
CA LEU A 32 -12.23 -12.11 3.16
C LEU A 32 -11.34 -11.40 2.14
N PHE A 33 -10.21 -12.00 1.80
CA PHE A 33 -9.32 -11.53 0.75
C PHE A 33 -9.28 -12.55 -0.38
N LEU A 34 -9.46 -12.09 -1.62
CA LEU A 34 -9.37 -12.92 -2.82
C LEU A 34 -8.34 -12.33 -3.78
N SER A 35 -7.51 -13.15 -4.42
CA SER A 35 -6.66 -12.74 -5.54
C SER A 35 -7.51 -12.54 -6.79
N LEU A 36 -7.07 -11.65 -7.66
CA LEU A 36 -7.66 -11.30 -8.94
C LEU A 36 -6.55 -11.21 -10.00
N PRO A 37 -5.88 -12.33 -10.32
CA PRO A 37 -4.72 -12.36 -11.22
C PRO A 37 -5.00 -11.73 -12.60
N THR A 38 -6.25 -11.74 -13.04
CA THR A 38 -6.73 -11.24 -14.35
C THR A 38 -7.20 -9.78 -14.33
N ALA A 39 -7.30 -9.14 -13.16
CA ALA A 39 -7.71 -7.74 -13.05
C ALA A 39 -6.54 -6.80 -13.43
N HIS A 40 -6.74 -5.97 -14.46
CA HIS A 40 -5.67 -5.17 -15.06
C HIS A 40 -6.02 -3.71 -15.37
N CYS A 41 -7.29 -3.32 -15.27
CA CYS A 41 -7.71 -1.96 -15.58
C CYS A 41 -8.67 -1.42 -14.53
N ALA A 42 -8.80 -0.09 -14.47
CA ALA A 42 -9.70 0.62 -13.55
C ALA A 42 -11.16 0.15 -13.62
N VAL A 43 -11.52 -0.52 -14.71
CA VAL A 43 -12.87 -1.03 -14.88
C VAL A 43 -13.03 -2.49 -14.42
N CYS A 44 -11.93 -3.26 -14.33
CA CYS A 44 -11.92 -4.50 -13.55
C CYS A 44 -12.26 -4.23 -12.08
N ILE A 45 -11.80 -3.11 -11.52
CA ILE A 45 -12.21 -2.66 -10.18
C ILE A 45 -13.73 -2.49 -10.14
N SER A 46 -14.28 -1.69 -11.07
CA SER A 46 -15.70 -1.34 -11.05
C SER A 46 -16.61 -2.55 -11.25
N ASP A 47 -16.22 -3.49 -12.11
CA ASP A 47 -17.00 -4.69 -12.43
C ASP A 47 -17.00 -5.67 -11.24
N VAL A 48 -15.82 -5.95 -10.68
CA VAL A 48 -15.67 -6.84 -9.53
C VAL A 48 -16.33 -6.26 -8.28
N GLU A 49 -16.11 -4.98 -7.97
CA GLU A 49 -16.74 -4.33 -6.82
C GLU A 49 -18.26 -4.33 -6.93
N ARG A 50 -18.81 -4.06 -8.13
CA ARG A 50 -20.26 -4.04 -8.35
C ARG A 50 -20.88 -5.44 -8.24
N ALA A 51 -20.22 -6.45 -8.80
CA ALA A 51 -20.70 -7.82 -8.76
C ALA A 51 -20.68 -8.40 -7.34
N LEU A 52 -19.61 -8.14 -6.59
CA LEU A 52 -19.52 -8.57 -5.19
C LEU A 52 -20.50 -7.79 -4.30
N ALA A 53 -20.66 -6.48 -4.51
CA ALA A 53 -21.64 -5.68 -3.76
C ALA A 53 -23.11 -6.07 -4.06
N ALA A 54 -23.38 -6.74 -5.18
CA ALA A 54 -24.70 -7.26 -5.52
C ALA A 54 -25.00 -8.62 -4.85
N GLU A 55 -24.00 -9.28 -4.25
CA GLU A 55 -24.16 -10.58 -3.61
C GLU A 55 -24.78 -10.42 -2.21
N PRO A 56 -25.83 -11.17 -1.85
CA PRO A 56 -26.46 -11.08 -0.53
C PRO A 56 -25.48 -11.42 0.59
N GLY A 57 -25.39 -10.52 1.57
CA GLY A 57 -24.47 -10.65 2.71
C GLY A 57 -23.12 -9.96 2.50
N VAL A 58 -22.80 -9.47 1.30
CA VAL A 58 -21.63 -8.62 1.09
C VAL A 58 -22.00 -7.17 1.37
N ARG A 59 -21.32 -6.56 2.35
CA ARG A 59 -21.54 -5.16 2.72
C ARG A 59 -20.63 -4.24 1.94
N HIS A 60 -19.40 -4.67 1.69
CA HIS A 60 -18.41 -3.87 1.00
C HIS A 60 -17.39 -4.75 0.28
N ALA A 61 -17.00 -4.38 -0.94
CA ALA A 61 -15.96 -5.07 -1.70
C ALA A 61 -15.04 -4.04 -2.37
N ARG A 62 -13.72 -4.23 -2.29
CA ARG A 62 -12.72 -3.29 -2.81
C ARG A 62 -11.55 -3.94 -3.50
N VAL A 63 -11.33 -3.58 -4.76
CA VAL A 63 -10.24 -4.13 -5.57
C VAL A 63 -9.01 -3.24 -5.50
N ASN A 64 -7.88 -3.82 -5.12
CA ASN A 64 -6.56 -3.25 -5.27
C ASN A 64 -5.89 -3.87 -6.52
N LEU A 65 -5.86 -3.12 -7.63
CA LEU A 65 -5.24 -3.58 -8.88
C LEU A 65 -3.73 -3.75 -8.79
N THR A 66 -3.05 -2.92 -7.98
CA THR A 66 -1.60 -2.99 -7.81
C THR A 66 -1.21 -4.33 -7.21
N LEU A 67 -2.00 -4.78 -6.23
CA LEU A 67 -1.81 -6.06 -5.53
C LEU A 67 -2.67 -7.18 -6.09
N LYS A 68 -3.39 -6.93 -7.19
CA LYS A 68 -4.35 -7.87 -7.82
C LYS A 68 -5.17 -8.63 -6.81
N ARG A 69 -5.83 -7.92 -5.90
CA ARG A 69 -6.63 -8.53 -4.82
C ARG A 69 -7.91 -7.76 -4.58
N VAL A 70 -8.92 -8.42 -4.02
CA VAL A 70 -10.12 -7.79 -3.51
C VAL A 70 -10.29 -8.11 -2.04
N ALA A 71 -10.53 -7.07 -1.24
CA ALA A 71 -10.94 -7.18 0.15
C ALA A 71 -12.46 -7.09 0.21
N VAL A 72 -13.11 -8.05 0.85
CA VAL A 72 -14.56 -8.16 0.97
C VAL A 72 -14.94 -8.17 2.45
N GLU A 73 -15.77 -7.21 2.85
CA GLU A 73 -16.47 -7.21 4.14
C GLU A 73 -17.86 -7.81 3.92
N ALA A 74 -18.13 -8.91 4.59
CA ALA A 74 -19.37 -9.66 4.44
C ALA A 74 -19.89 -10.15 5.79
N ASP A 75 -21.14 -10.59 5.83
CA ASP A 75 -21.71 -11.26 6.97
C ASP A 75 -20.99 -12.61 7.22
N PRO A 76 -20.98 -13.14 8.46
CA PRO A 76 -20.20 -14.34 8.83
C PRO A 76 -20.52 -15.61 8.05
N GLU A 77 -21.69 -15.66 7.41
CA GLU A 77 -22.18 -16.81 6.63
C GLU A 77 -21.66 -16.80 5.17
N VAL A 78 -21.02 -15.72 4.73
CA VAL A 78 -20.46 -15.61 3.38
C VAL A 78 -19.05 -16.22 3.36
N THR A 79 -18.84 -17.22 2.50
CA THR A 79 -17.55 -17.91 2.34
C THR A 79 -16.78 -17.43 1.11
N ALA A 80 -15.45 -17.56 1.13
CA ALA A 80 -14.59 -17.20 0.00
C ALA A 80 -14.97 -17.97 -1.29
N GLU A 81 -15.29 -19.25 -1.18
CA GLU A 81 -15.73 -20.11 -2.30
C GLU A 81 -16.97 -19.56 -3.01
N ARG A 82 -17.94 -19.04 -2.26
CA ARG A 82 -19.16 -18.42 -2.81
C ARG A 82 -18.82 -17.14 -3.58
N LEU A 83 -17.90 -16.34 -3.05
CA LEU A 83 -17.46 -15.11 -3.71
C LEU A 83 -16.61 -15.40 -4.96
N VAL A 84 -15.76 -16.44 -4.93
CA VAL A 84 -15.02 -16.91 -6.11
C VAL A 84 -15.98 -17.32 -7.22
N ALA A 85 -17.06 -18.05 -6.91
CA ALA A 85 -18.08 -18.40 -7.90
C ALA A 85 -18.83 -17.18 -8.48
N VAL A 86 -19.03 -16.12 -7.69
CA VAL A 86 -19.58 -14.84 -8.19
C VAL A 86 -18.63 -14.20 -9.19
N LEU A 87 -17.34 -14.19 -8.89
CA LEU A 87 -16.30 -13.58 -9.73
C LEU A 87 -16.03 -14.37 -11.02
N ASP A 88 -16.10 -15.69 -10.96
CA ASP A 88 -15.92 -16.54 -12.13
C ASP A 88 -17.05 -16.32 -13.15
N ARG A 89 -18.30 -16.13 -12.68
CA ARG A 89 -19.46 -15.83 -13.55
C ARG A 89 -19.34 -14.52 -14.33
N ILE A 90 -18.60 -13.54 -13.80
CA ILE A 90 -18.33 -12.26 -14.48
C ILE A 90 -16.98 -12.26 -15.21
N GLY A 91 -16.29 -13.41 -15.27
CA GLY A 91 -15.06 -13.62 -16.03
C GLY A 91 -13.77 -13.23 -15.32
N TYR A 92 -13.79 -13.11 -13.98
CA TYR A 92 -12.60 -12.86 -13.17
C TYR A 92 -12.24 -14.11 -12.35
N GLU A 93 -11.17 -14.80 -12.77
CA GLU A 93 -10.57 -15.87 -11.98
C GLU A 93 -10.11 -15.30 -10.62
N ALA A 94 -10.54 -15.93 -9.53
CA ALA A 94 -10.24 -15.51 -8.17
C ALA A 94 -9.88 -16.69 -7.27
N HIS A 95 -8.92 -16.49 -6.36
CA HIS A 95 -8.49 -17.50 -5.40
C HIS A 95 -8.46 -16.90 -3.99
N GLU A 96 -8.78 -17.66 -2.95
CA GLU A 96 -8.67 -17.16 -1.58
C GLU A 96 -7.21 -16.85 -1.23
N LEU A 97 -6.98 -15.65 -0.67
CA LEU A 97 -5.66 -15.16 -0.27
C LEU A 97 -5.53 -15.25 1.25
N ASP A 98 -4.62 -16.09 1.72
CA ASP A 98 -4.13 -16.01 3.09
C ASP A 98 -3.05 -14.89 3.18
N PRO A 99 -3.22 -13.85 4.02
CA PRO A 99 -2.38 -12.63 4.01
C PRO A 99 -0.88 -12.86 4.24
N GLY A 100 -0.48 -14.02 4.78
CA GLY A 100 0.87 -14.25 5.28
C GLY A 100 1.92 -14.77 4.29
N THR A 101 1.58 -15.24 3.08
CA THR A 101 2.50 -16.16 2.37
C THR A 101 2.83 -15.86 0.90
N LEU A 102 2.21 -14.87 0.24
CA LEU A 102 2.23 -14.84 -1.25
C LEU A 102 2.84 -13.59 -1.92
N MET A 103 3.18 -12.52 -1.19
CA MET A 103 3.55 -11.24 -1.84
C MET A 103 5.00 -11.17 -2.39
N VAL A 104 5.93 -11.97 -1.88
CA VAL A 104 7.35 -11.93 -2.33
C VAL A 104 7.60 -12.78 -3.59
N THR A 105 6.75 -13.78 -3.85
CA THR A 105 6.99 -14.81 -4.89
C THR A 105 6.31 -14.51 -6.24
N GLU A 106 5.19 -13.79 -6.29
CA GLU A 106 4.47 -13.48 -7.55
C GLU A 106 4.99 -12.25 -8.29
N THR A 107 5.39 -11.20 -7.55
CA THR A 107 5.90 -9.94 -8.12
C THR A 107 7.15 -10.20 -8.98
N ASP A 108 8.09 -11.01 -8.48
CA ASP A 108 9.31 -11.36 -9.20
C ASP A 108 9.07 -12.17 -10.49
N ARG A 109 8.01 -13.00 -10.56
CA ARG A 109 7.68 -13.76 -11.79
C ARG A 109 7.21 -12.85 -12.92
N ARG A 110 6.35 -11.87 -12.63
CA ARG A 110 5.82 -10.94 -13.66
C ARG A 110 6.90 -10.02 -14.20
N GLY A 111 7.79 -9.53 -13.33
CA GLY A 111 8.95 -8.74 -13.76
C GLY A 111 9.88 -9.54 -14.69
N ARG A 112 10.15 -10.80 -14.35
CA ARG A 112 10.94 -11.71 -15.19
C ARG A 112 10.28 -12.00 -16.55
N ASP A 113 8.97 -12.22 -16.59
CA ASP A 113 8.22 -12.42 -17.84
C ASP A 113 8.34 -11.20 -18.78
N LEU A 114 8.14 -9.98 -18.25
CA LEU A 114 8.31 -8.75 -19.03
C LEU A 114 9.75 -8.57 -19.53
N LEU A 115 10.75 -8.80 -18.68
CA LEU A 115 12.17 -8.74 -19.08
C LEU A 115 12.52 -9.74 -20.17
N MET A 116 12.00 -10.97 -20.08
CA MET A 116 12.18 -12.00 -21.10
C MET A 116 11.60 -11.54 -22.44
N ARG A 117 10.37 -11.03 -22.45
CA ARG A 117 9.72 -10.52 -23.67
C ARG A 117 10.44 -9.30 -24.25
N ILE A 118 10.98 -8.42 -23.40
CA ILE A 118 11.85 -7.30 -23.83
C ILE A 118 13.12 -7.84 -24.48
N GLY A 119 13.76 -8.85 -23.88
CA GLY A 119 14.96 -9.47 -24.45
C GLY A 119 14.70 -10.08 -25.82
N VAL A 120 13.62 -10.86 -25.95
CA VAL A 120 13.22 -11.50 -27.22
C VAL A 120 12.86 -10.45 -28.28
N SER A 121 12.01 -9.48 -27.94
CA SER A 121 11.61 -8.42 -28.88
C SER A 121 12.78 -7.50 -29.26
N GLY A 122 13.69 -7.19 -28.34
CA GLY A 122 14.88 -6.40 -28.62
C GLY A 122 15.88 -7.13 -29.52
N PHE A 123 16.11 -8.42 -29.27
CA PHE A 123 16.95 -9.25 -30.14
C PHE A 123 16.37 -9.34 -31.55
N ALA A 124 15.07 -9.62 -31.67
CA ALA A 124 14.38 -9.68 -32.96
C ALA A 124 14.40 -8.32 -33.67
N MET A 125 14.17 -7.21 -32.95
CA MET A 125 14.22 -5.85 -33.48
C MET A 125 15.58 -5.56 -34.12
N MET A 126 16.67 -5.85 -33.42
CA MET A 126 18.03 -5.62 -33.94
C MET A 126 18.31 -6.40 -35.23
N ASN A 127 17.90 -7.68 -35.27
CA ASN A 127 18.14 -8.54 -36.44
C ASN A 127 17.26 -8.14 -37.64
N VAL A 128 15.97 -7.89 -37.42
CA VAL A 128 15.05 -7.46 -38.49
C VAL A 128 15.43 -6.08 -39.00
N MET A 129 15.87 -5.17 -38.13
CA MET A 129 16.32 -3.84 -38.55
C MET A 129 17.60 -3.90 -39.38
N LEU A 130 18.55 -4.80 -39.06
CA LEU A 130 19.74 -5.02 -39.89
C LEU A 130 19.38 -5.45 -41.31
N LEU A 131 18.44 -6.40 -41.45
CA LEU A 131 17.96 -6.88 -42.75
C LEU A 131 17.17 -5.80 -43.49
N SER A 132 16.33 -5.06 -42.76
CA SER A 132 15.54 -3.97 -43.33
C SER A 132 16.44 -2.87 -43.87
N VAL A 133 17.45 -2.41 -43.12
CA VAL A 133 18.41 -1.40 -43.58
C VAL A 133 19.09 -1.84 -44.87
N ALA A 134 19.45 -3.12 -45.00
CA ALA A 134 20.02 -3.66 -46.25
C ALA A 134 19.05 -3.51 -47.44
N VAL A 135 17.76 -3.82 -47.24
CA VAL A 135 16.70 -3.58 -48.25
C VAL A 135 16.56 -2.10 -48.60
N TRP A 136 16.46 -1.21 -47.60
CA TRP A 136 16.35 0.24 -47.82
C TRP A 136 17.57 0.84 -48.51
N SER A 137 18.75 0.26 -48.31
CA SER A 137 20.02 0.71 -48.91
C SER A 137 20.26 0.22 -50.35
N GLY A 138 19.32 -0.52 -50.93
CA GLY A 138 19.36 -0.93 -52.35
C GLY A 138 19.52 -2.43 -52.60
N ALA A 139 19.14 -3.29 -51.66
CA ALA A 139 18.98 -4.71 -52.00
C ALA A 139 17.73 -4.89 -52.87
N GLU A 140 17.91 -5.41 -54.08
CA GLU A 140 16.85 -5.57 -55.08
C GLU A 140 16.48 -7.04 -55.31
N ASP A 141 15.31 -7.25 -55.93
CA ASP A 141 14.80 -8.52 -56.43
C ASP A 141 14.92 -9.69 -55.44
N ALA A 142 15.67 -10.74 -55.80
CA ALA A 142 15.77 -11.97 -55.02
C ALA A 142 16.37 -11.75 -53.62
N THR A 143 17.26 -10.75 -53.47
CA THR A 143 17.89 -10.46 -52.18
C THR A 143 16.91 -9.78 -51.24
N ARG A 144 16.10 -8.85 -51.75
CA ARG A 144 14.99 -8.23 -51.01
C ARG A 144 13.99 -9.29 -50.56
N ASP A 145 13.53 -10.13 -51.48
CA ASP A 145 12.50 -11.12 -51.19
C ASP A 145 13.01 -12.13 -50.14
N LEU A 146 14.28 -12.55 -50.23
CA LEU A 146 14.92 -13.37 -49.21
C LEU A 146 14.95 -12.67 -47.85
N PHE A 147 15.35 -11.39 -47.79
CA PHE A 147 15.40 -10.64 -46.55
C PHE A 147 14.01 -10.39 -45.95
N HIS A 148 12.98 -10.22 -46.77
CA HIS A 148 11.59 -10.12 -46.33
C HIS A 148 11.11 -11.44 -45.71
N TRP A 149 11.40 -12.59 -46.33
CA TRP A 149 11.05 -13.90 -45.78
C TRP A 149 11.79 -14.22 -44.48
N ILE A 150 13.08 -13.90 -44.38
CA ILE A 150 13.84 -14.06 -43.14
C ILE A 150 13.28 -13.14 -42.06
N SER A 151 12.96 -11.89 -42.40
CA SER A 151 12.34 -10.94 -41.48
C SER A 151 10.98 -11.44 -40.99
N ALA A 152 10.15 -12.01 -41.87
CA ALA A 152 8.87 -12.62 -41.51
C ALA A 152 9.05 -13.78 -40.51
N ALA A 153 10.02 -14.66 -40.75
CA ALA A 153 10.32 -15.81 -39.90
C ALA A 153 10.75 -15.41 -38.48
N ILE A 154 11.41 -14.26 -38.33
CA ILE A 154 11.81 -13.71 -37.02
C ILE A 154 10.67 -12.90 -36.39
N ALA A 155 10.03 -12.03 -37.18
CA ALA A 155 9.07 -11.05 -36.69
C ALA A 155 7.75 -11.68 -36.24
N LEU A 156 7.19 -12.63 -37.00
CA LEU A 156 5.87 -13.19 -36.69
C LEU A 156 5.85 -13.93 -35.34
N PRO A 157 6.78 -14.87 -35.03
CA PRO A 157 6.82 -15.50 -33.71
C PRO A 157 7.08 -14.48 -32.61
N THR A 158 7.92 -13.48 -32.88
CA THR A 158 8.23 -12.41 -31.93
C THR A 158 6.99 -11.59 -31.60
N VAL A 159 6.22 -11.14 -32.60
CA VAL A 159 5.00 -10.34 -32.38
C VAL A 159 3.95 -11.16 -31.63
N VAL A 160 3.79 -12.45 -31.95
CA VAL A 160 2.86 -13.33 -31.23
C VAL A 160 3.29 -13.49 -29.76
N PHE A 161 4.57 -13.72 -29.50
CA PHE A 161 5.10 -13.91 -28.15
C PHE A 161 5.15 -12.60 -27.36
N ALA A 162 5.85 -11.59 -27.85
CA ALA A 162 6.03 -10.29 -27.21
C ALA A 162 4.72 -9.50 -27.12
N GLY A 163 3.82 -9.68 -28.09
CA GLY A 163 2.54 -8.97 -28.18
C GLY A 163 1.43 -9.51 -27.26
N GLN A 164 1.57 -10.72 -26.72
CA GLN A 164 0.54 -11.40 -25.93
C GLN A 164 -0.04 -10.56 -24.76
N PRO A 165 0.75 -9.77 -24.01
CA PRO A 165 0.20 -8.90 -22.95
C PRO A 165 -0.76 -7.84 -23.49
N PHE A 166 -0.53 -7.32 -24.71
CA PHE A 166 -1.41 -6.35 -25.36
C PHE A 166 -2.64 -7.04 -25.93
N PHE A 167 -2.47 -8.19 -26.60
CA PHE A 167 -3.59 -8.94 -27.19
C PHE A 167 -4.57 -9.44 -26.13
N SER A 168 -4.08 -9.99 -25.03
CA SER A 168 -4.94 -10.45 -23.93
C SER A 168 -5.70 -9.30 -23.28
N SER A 169 -5.03 -8.17 -23.03
CA SER A 169 -5.63 -6.97 -22.46
C SER A 169 -6.69 -6.36 -23.38
N ALA A 170 -6.40 -6.27 -24.69
CA ALA A 170 -7.34 -5.79 -25.70
C ALA A 170 -8.59 -6.68 -25.79
N TRP A 171 -8.39 -8.00 -25.80
CA TRP A 171 -9.48 -8.97 -25.86
C TRP A 171 -10.40 -8.88 -24.64
N THR A 172 -9.83 -8.77 -23.45
CA THR A 172 -10.59 -8.58 -22.20
C THR A 172 -11.36 -7.26 -22.21
N ALA A 173 -10.75 -6.17 -22.70
CA ALA A 173 -11.42 -4.87 -22.80
C ALA A 173 -12.60 -4.92 -23.77
N LEU A 174 -12.44 -5.53 -24.95
CA LEU A 174 -13.49 -5.67 -25.95
C LEU A 174 -14.64 -6.55 -25.47
N LYS A 175 -14.35 -7.69 -24.81
CA LYS A 175 -15.37 -8.53 -24.18
C LYS A 175 -16.21 -7.78 -23.16
N ALA A 176 -15.60 -6.83 -22.46
CA ALA A 176 -16.29 -5.98 -21.49
C ALA A 176 -16.98 -4.75 -22.12
N GLY A 177 -17.02 -4.63 -23.46
CA GLY A 177 -17.65 -3.52 -24.17
C GLY A 177 -16.88 -2.19 -24.07
N ARG A 178 -15.55 -2.23 -23.88
CA ARG A 178 -14.71 -1.05 -23.67
C ARG A 178 -13.53 -0.99 -24.63
N LEU A 179 -13.10 0.24 -24.94
CA LEU A 179 -11.89 0.49 -25.74
C LEU A 179 -10.75 0.97 -24.84
N GLY A 180 -9.80 0.07 -24.56
CA GLY A 180 -8.57 0.37 -23.81
C GLY A 180 -7.43 0.86 -24.71
N MET A 181 -6.29 1.24 -24.12
CA MET A 181 -5.09 1.65 -24.89
C MET A 181 -4.44 0.48 -25.64
N ASP A 182 -4.68 -0.75 -25.19
CA ASP A 182 -4.10 -1.96 -25.80
C ASP A 182 -4.87 -2.42 -27.04
N VAL A 183 -6.11 -1.94 -27.25
CA VAL A 183 -6.92 -2.24 -28.45
C VAL A 183 -6.32 -1.66 -29.74
N PRO A 184 -6.02 -0.34 -29.84
CA PRO A 184 -5.41 0.20 -31.06
C PRO A 184 -4.01 -0.38 -31.30
N ILE A 185 -3.24 -0.63 -30.24
CA ILE A 185 -1.92 -1.28 -30.31
C ILE A 185 -2.04 -2.68 -30.91
N SER A 186 -2.96 -3.49 -30.40
CA SER A 186 -3.18 -4.85 -30.89
C SER A 186 -3.59 -4.85 -32.36
N LEU A 187 -4.50 -3.95 -32.74
CA LEU A 187 -4.94 -3.80 -34.12
C LEU A 187 -3.78 -3.37 -35.04
N ALA A 188 -2.93 -2.43 -34.59
CA ALA A 188 -1.75 -1.99 -35.33
C ALA A 188 -0.75 -3.13 -35.57
N LEU A 189 -0.44 -3.92 -34.54
CA LEU A 189 0.46 -5.07 -34.65
C LEU A 189 -0.08 -6.14 -35.61
N ILE A 190 -1.38 -6.41 -35.56
CA ILE A 190 -2.02 -7.37 -36.46
C ILE A 190 -1.99 -6.86 -37.90
N LEU A 191 -2.40 -5.62 -38.14
CA LEU A 191 -2.42 -5.02 -39.48
C LEU A 191 -1.02 -4.92 -40.08
N ALA A 192 -0.04 -4.39 -39.33
CA ALA A 192 1.33 -4.31 -39.79
C ALA A 192 1.91 -5.68 -40.16
N SER A 193 1.65 -6.71 -39.35
CA SER A 193 2.09 -8.07 -39.63
C SER A 193 1.40 -8.67 -40.86
N ALA A 194 0.07 -8.50 -40.97
CA ALA A 194 -0.72 -9.04 -42.08
C ALA A 194 -0.33 -8.41 -43.42
N ILE A 195 -0.18 -7.08 -43.45
CA ILE A 195 0.29 -6.34 -44.63
C ILE A 195 1.69 -6.80 -45.01
N SER A 196 2.61 -6.91 -44.04
CA SER A 196 3.99 -7.30 -44.33
C SER A 196 4.09 -8.71 -44.91
N VAL A 197 3.25 -9.65 -44.45
CA VAL A 197 3.14 -10.98 -45.04
C VAL A 197 2.60 -10.91 -46.46
N TYR A 198 1.54 -10.13 -46.69
CA TYR A 198 0.96 -9.94 -48.02
C TYR A 198 1.98 -9.37 -49.01
N GLU A 199 2.70 -8.32 -48.62
CA GLU A 199 3.78 -7.70 -49.40
C GLU A 199 4.90 -8.68 -49.73
N THR A 200 5.31 -9.48 -48.74
CA THR A 200 6.36 -10.50 -48.92
C THR A 200 5.95 -11.58 -49.90
N MET A 201 4.68 -12.01 -49.87
CA MET A 201 4.14 -13.00 -50.82
C MET A 201 4.02 -12.47 -52.25
N HIS A 202 3.88 -11.16 -52.43
CA HIS A 202 3.71 -10.52 -53.75
C HIS A 202 4.98 -9.80 -54.23
N SER A 203 6.15 -10.10 -53.66
CA SER A 203 7.43 -9.45 -53.99
C SER A 203 7.34 -7.91 -53.94
N GLY A 204 6.61 -7.41 -52.96
CA GLY A 204 6.43 -5.97 -52.71
C GLY A 204 7.75 -5.30 -52.32
N HIS A 205 7.87 -4.01 -52.64
CA HIS A 205 9.09 -3.24 -52.35
C HIS A 205 9.29 -2.98 -50.85
N HIS A 206 8.21 -2.95 -50.06
CA HIS A 206 8.27 -2.57 -48.65
C HIS A 206 7.50 -3.57 -47.79
N ALA A 207 8.19 -4.17 -46.82
CA ALA A 207 7.60 -4.92 -45.71
C ALA A 207 7.88 -4.17 -44.40
N TYR A 208 6.92 -4.18 -43.48
CA TYR A 208 6.94 -3.39 -42.23
C TYR A 208 7.10 -4.28 -40.99
N PHE A 209 7.82 -5.40 -41.13
CA PHE A 209 8.11 -6.31 -40.01
C PHE A 209 8.97 -5.64 -38.92
N ASP A 210 9.88 -4.75 -39.32
CA ASP A 210 10.67 -3.90 -38.44
C ASP A 210 9.78 -3.02 -37.56
N ALA A 211 8.77 -2.37 -38.13
CA ALA A 211 7.84 -1.52 -37.41
C ALA A 211 7.05 -2.30 -36.34
N ALA A 212 6.57 -3.50 -36.67
CA ALA A 212 5.80 -4.33 -35.72
C ALA A 212 6.65 -4.81 -34.53
N VAL A 213 7.89 -5.25 -34.79
CA VAL A 213 8.79 -5.73 -33.73
C VAL A 213 9.33 -4.57 -32.89
N MET A 214 9.69 -3.45 -33.52
CA MET A 214 10.15 -2.23 -32.84
C MET A 214 9.05 -1.66 -31.93
N LEU A 215 7.80 -1.59 -32.42
CA LEU A 215 6.66 -1.16 -31.61
C LEU A 215 6.46 -2.07 -30.39
N SER A 216 6.53 -3.40 -30.59
CA SER A 216 6.43 -4.37 -29.50
C SER A 216 7.51 -4.18 -28.44
N PHE A 217 8.76 -3.98 -28.86
CA PHE A 217 9.90 -3.76 -27.95
C PHE A 217 9.72 -2.49 -27.10
N PHE A 218 9.49 -1.33 -27.72
CA PHE A 218 9.37 -0.07 -26.99
C PHE A 218 8.18 -0.05 -26.03
N LEU A 219 7.05 -0.63 -26.45
CA LEU A 219 5.88 -0.75 -25.58
C LEU A 219 6.12 -1.66 -24.37
N LEU A 220 6.84 -2.77 -24.56
CA LEU A 220 7.20 -3.66 -23.45
C LEU A 220 8.18 -2.99 -22.49
N VAL A 221 9.18 -2.26 -22.99
CA VAL A 221 10.08 -1.44 -22.16
C VAL A 221 9.26 -0.46 -21.33
N GLY A 222 8.30 0.24 -21.96
CA GLY A 222 7.41 1.14 -21.24
C GLY A 222 6.61 0.44 -20.13
N ARG A 223 6.06 -0.73 -20.43
CA ARG A 223 5.28 -1.53 -19.47
C ARG A 223 6.13 -2.08 -18.33
N TYR A 224 7.39 -2.42 -18.58
CA TYR A 224 8.34 -2.83 -17.54
C TYR A 224 8.75 -1.67 -16.64
N LEU A 225 8.96 -0.47 -17.20
CA LEU A 225 9.23 0.72 -16.41
C LEU A 225 8.03 1.06 -15.50
N ASP A 226 6.80 1.04 -16.02
CA ASP A 226 5.59 1.23 -15.20
C ASP A 226 5.49 0.18 -14.08
N TYR A 227 5.74 -1.10 -14.40
CA TYR A 227 5.80 -2.18 -13.40
C TYR A 227 6.84 -1.90 -12.30
N ARG A 228 8.07 -1.52 -12.69
CA ARG A 228 9.16 -1.24 -11.74
C ARG A 228 8.84 -0.04 -10.85
N THR A 229 8.27 1.02 -11.39
CA THR A 229 7.85 2.20 -10.62
C THR A 229 6.83 1.83 -9.55
N ARG A 230 5.84 0.99 -9.88
CA ARG A 230 4.82 0.51 -8.92
C ARG A 230 5.41 -0.38 -7.84
N ALA A 231 6.41 -1.20 -8.17
CA ALA A 231 7.08 -2.09 -7.21
C ALA A 231 8.01 -1.37 -6.21
N VAL A 232 8.40 -0.12 -6.48
CA VAL A 232 9.26 0.68 -5.58
C VAL A 232 8.45 1.41 -4.50
N ALA A 233 7.14 1.59 -4.68
CA ALA A 233 6.28 2.15 -3.66
C ALA A 233 6.04 1.13 -2.54
N ARG A 234 6.94 1.09 -1.55
CA ARG A 234 6.78 0.26 -0.34
C ARG A 234 5.61 0.75 0.48
N SER A 235 4.71 -0.17 0.83
CA SER A 235 3.60 0.09 1.73
C SER A 235 4.12 0.14 3.18
N ALA A 236 3.66 1.09 3.98
CA ALA A 236 4.00 1.09 5.40
C ALA A 236 3.39 -0.13 6.12
N ALA A 237 2.30 -0.69 5.59
CA ALA A 237 1.76 -1.96 6.06
C ALA A 237 2.67 -3.15 5.73
N GLU A 238 3.31 -3.16 4.56
CA GLU A 238 4.32 -4.18 4.21
C GLU A 238 5.55 -4.11 5.12
N GLU A 239 6.01 -2.91 5.47
CA GLU A 239 7.12 -2.74 6.40
C GLU A 239 6.77 -3.18 7.83
N LEU A 240 5.52 -2.98 8.27
CA LEU A 240 5.03 -3.50 9.55
C LEU A 240 4.88 -5.03 9.53
N ALA A 241 4.29 -5.59 8.46
CA ALA A 241 4.14 -7.03 8.30
C ALA A 241 5.50 -7.76 8.24
N ALA A 242 6.53 -7.12 7.68
CA ALA A 242 7.89 -7.67 7.67
C ALA A 242 8.52 -7.81 9.06
N LEU A 243 7.93 -7.18 10.08
CA LEU A 243 8.34 -7.37 11.48
C LEU A 243 7.64 -8.55 12.16
N GLU A 244 6.66 -9.18 11.52
CA GLU A 244 6.06 -10.39 12.08
C GLU A 244 7.05 -11.54 12.03
N VAL A 245 7.08 -12.32 13.11
CA VAL A 245 7.94 -13.49 13.21
C VAL A 245 7.14 -14.72 12.76
N PRO A 246 7.60 -15.52 11.79
CA PRO A 246 6.80 -16.63 11.26
C PRO A 246 6.75 -17.86 12.18
N ARG A 247 7.75 -18.04 13.05
CA ARG A 247 7.87 -19.18 13.96
C ARG A 247 8.37 -18.75 15.33
N ALA A 248 7.83 -19.34 16.40
CA ALA A 248 8.26 -19.08 17.76
C ALA A 248 8.58 -20.37 18.52
N VAL A 249 9.33 -20.24 19.61
CA VAL A 249 9.63 -21.33 20.54
C VAL A 249 8.60 -21.32 21.66
N VAL A 250 7.78 -22.36 21.74
CA VAL A 250 6.78 -22.55 22.80
C VAL A 250 7.30 -23.59 23.79
N LEU A 251 7.05 -23.37 25.07
CA LEU A 251 7.32 -24.32 26.15
C LEU A 251 6.08 -25.19 26.37
N ARG A 252 6.11 -26.43 25.87
CA ARG A 252 5.06 -27.44 26.08
C ARG A 252 5.64 -28.59 26.89
N ASP A 253 4.98 -28.98 27.98
CA ASP A 253 5.41 -30.08 28.87
C ASP A 253 6.87 -29.97 29.35
N GLY A 254 7.38 -28.75 29.52
CA GLY A 254 8.76 -28.49 29.93
C GLY A 254 9.81 -28.62 28.81
N ALA A 255 9.39 -28.86 27.56
CA ALA A 255 10.26 -28.91 26.39
C ALA A 255 10.05 -27.70 25.47
N GLU A 256 11.15 -27.22 24.86
CA GLU A 256 11.12 -26.19 23.83
C GLU A 256 10.73 -26.78 22.47
N VAL A 257 9.62 -26.30 21.88
CA VAL A 257 9.15 -26.73 20.56
C VAL A 257 8.95 -25.52 19.65
N THR A 258 9.57 -25.53 18.47
CA THR A 258 9.42 -24.45 17.50
C THR A 258 8.20 -24.68 16.61
N VAL A 259 7.16 -23.86 16.78
CA VAL A 259 5.90 -23.93 16.01
C VAL A 259 5.69 -22.67 15.16
N PRO A 260 4.90 -22.74 14.07
CA PRO A 260 4.39 -21.55 13.39
C PRO A 260 3.59 -20.66 14.35
N VAL A 261 3.68 -19.33 14.20
CA VAL A 261 2.94 -18.40 15.08
C VAL A 261 1.42 -18.58 14.98
N ALA A 262 0.91 -19.05 13.85
CA ALA A 262 -0.50 -19.37 13.65
C ALA A 262 -1.02 -20.53 14.53
N GLU A 263 -0.12 -21.38 15.04
CA GLU A 263 -0.47 -22.53 15.90
C GLU A 263 -0.36 -22.21 17.41
N ILE A 264 -0.01 -20.96 17.75
CA ILE A 264 0.15 -20.52 19.13
C ILE A 264 -1.21 -20.05 19.66
N ALA A 265 -1.61 -20.59 20.80
CA ALA A 265 -2.86 -20.22 21.45
C ALA A 265 -2.63 -19.15 22.54
N VAL A 266 -3.69 -18.46 22.93
CA VAL A 266 -3.70 -17.65 24.15
C VAL A 266 -3.34 -18.55 25.34
N ASP A 267 -2.61 -18.00 26.31
CA ASP A 267 -2.04 -18.68 27.48
C ASP A 267 -0.85 -19.62 27.24
N ASP A 268 -0.46 -19.90 25.99
CA ASP A 268 0.80 -20.58 25.70
C ASP A 268 2.00 -19.78 26.26
N LEU A 269 3.04 -20.50 26.68
CA LEU A 269 4.29 -19.90 27.15
C LEU A 269 5.32 -19.88 26.03
N VAL A 270 5.70 -18.68 25.58
CA VAL A 270 6.68 -18.47 24.51
C VAL A 270 8.00 -18.02 25.11
N MET A 271 9.08 -18.70 24.73
CA MET A 271 10.45 -18.31 25.10
C MET A 271 11.03 -17.39 24.02
N VAL A 272 11.48 -16.21 24.43
CA VAL A 272 12.09 -15.22 23.55
C VAL A 272 13.53 -14.95 23.99
N ARG A 273 14.48 -15.28 23.12
CA ARG A 273 15.92 -15.12 23.39
C ARG A 273 16.39 -13.68 23.19
N PRO A 274 17.51 -13.26 23.79
CA PRO A 274 18.15 -11.99 23.49
C PRO A 274 18.46 -11.87 21.99
N GLY A 275 18.27 -10.68 21.43
CA GLY A 275 18.38 -10.38 20.00
C GLY A 275 17.20 -10.85 19.15
N ALA A 276 16.25 -11.62 19.71
CA ALA A 276 15.07 -12.09 18.98
C ALA A 276 13.92 -11.09 19.06
N ARG A 277 13.09 -11.06 18.02
CA ARG A 277 11.87 -10.26 17.98
C ARG A 277 10.73 -11.00 18.67
N MET A 278 9.87 -10.26 19.36
CA MET A 278 8.67 -10.77 20.01
C MET A 278 7.69 -11.28 18.94
N PRO A 279 7.32 -12.57 18.99
CA PRO A 279 6.44 -13.17 17.98
C PRO A 279 4.95 -12.98 18.29
N VAL A 280 4.60 -12.58 19.51
CA VAL A 280 3.24 -12.53 20.06
C VAL A 280 3.10 -11.33 20.99
N ASP A 281 1.86 -10.91 21.23
CA ASP A 281 1.56 -10.03 22.36
C ASP A 281 1.45 -10.88 23.62
N GLY A 282 1.94 -10.38 24.74
CA GLY A 282 1.87 -11.14 25.98
C GLY A 282 2.35 -10.43 27.23
N THR A 283 2.37 -11.17 28.32
CA THR A 283 2.89 -10.73 29.62
C THR A 283 4.08 -11.58 30.05
N VAL A 284 5.15 -10.92 30.49
CA VAL A 284 6.35 -11.61 30.96
C VAL A 284 6.02 -12.36 32.25
N THR A 285 6.28 -13.66 32.27
CA THR A 285 6.11 -14.53 33.45
C THR A 285 7.42 -14.84 34.14
N HIS A 286 8.52 -14.93 33.37
CA HIS A 286 9.86 -15.21 33.89
C HIS A 286 10.92 -14.43 33.11
N GLY A 287 11.98 -14.05 33.80
CA GLY A 287 13.11 -13.28 33.26
C GLY A 287 12.94 -11.76 33.40
N SER A 288 14.02 -11.06 33.09
CA SER A 288 14.04 -9.61 32.94
C SER A 288 14.98 -9.25 31.79
N SER A 289 14.61 -8.21 31.04
CA SER A 289 15.35 -7.76 29.87
C SER A 289 15.05 -6.30 29.56
N GLU A 290 15.80 -5.76 28.61
CA GLU A 290 15.47 -4.53 27.92
C GLU A 290 14.84 -4.88 26.57
N VAL A 291 13.83 -4.10 26.18
CA VAL A 291 13.05 -4.32 24.98
C VAL A 291 13.09 -3.05 24.12
N ASP A 292 13.53 -3.19 22.89
CA ASP A 292 13.51 -2.12 21.90
C ASP A 292 12.12 -2.03 21.25
N ARG A 293 11.48 -0.89 21.46
CA ARG A 293 10.16 -0.54 20.93
C ARG A 293 10.23 0.59 19.90
N SER A 294 11.44 0.99 19.49
CA SER A 294 11.69 2.16 18.65
C SER A 294 10.91 2.13 17.34
N PHE A 295 10.73 0.95 16.74
CA PHE A 295 9.97 0.83 15.51
C PHE A 295 8.46 1.07 15.69
N LEU A 296 7.88 0.63 16.81
CA LEU A 296 6.44 0.74 17.07
C LEU A 296 6.05 2.09 17.69
N THR A 297 6.90 2.60 18.59
CA THR A 297 6.60 3.77 19.43
C THR A 297 7.38 5.02 19.02
N GLY A 298 8.49 4.87 18.29
CA GLY A 298 9.44 5.94 18.01
C GLY A 298 10.41 6.25 19.14
N GLU A 299 10.31 5.58 20.29
CA GLU A 299 11.18 5.80 21.44
C GLU A 299 12.52 5.08 21.26
N SER A 300 13.62 5.83 21.20
CA SER A 300 14.97 5.29 20.94
C SER A 300 15.62 4.60 22.14
N LEU A 301 15.12 4.84 23.36
CA LEU A 301 15.64 4.22 24.57
C LEU A 301 14.96 2.88 24.82
N PRO A 302 15.71 1.80 25.08
CA PRO A 302 15.12 0.52 25.44
C PRO A 302 14.27 0.61 26.70
N ALA A 303 13.10 -0.05 26.67
CA ALA A 303 12.20 -0.12 27.80
C ALA A 303 12.52 -1.36 28.65
N TRP A 304 12.49 -1.22 29.97
CA TRP A 304 12.66 -2.38 30.86
C TRP A 304 11.41 -3.28 30.83
N ALA A 305 11.62 -4.59 30.72
CA ALA A 305 10.57 -5.60 30.82
C ALA A 305 10.97 -6.68 31.84
N GLY A 306 10.14 -6.89 32.84
CA GLY A 306 10.29 -7.98 33.80
C GLY A 306 8.93 -8.60 34.13
N ILE A 307 8.87 -9.44 35.16
CA ILE A 307 7.66 -10.19 35.51
C ILE A 307 6.46 -9.24 35.67
N GLY A 308 5.37 -9.53 34.94
CA GLY A 308 4.15 -8.72 34.89
C GLY A 308 4.16 -7.63 33.83
N SER A 309 5.29 -7.30 33.20
CA SER A 309 5.36 -6.34 32.10
C SER A 309 4.67 -6.88 30.85
N ALA A 310 3.92 -6.03 30.16
CA ALA A 310 3.35 -6.34 28.85
C ALA A 310 4.41 -6.14 27.74
N VAL A 311 4.43 -7.04 26.77
CA VAL A 311 5.27 -6.99 25.57
C VAL A 311 4.40 -7.18 24.33
N LEU A 312 4.79 -6.55 23.22
CA LEU A 312 4.04 -6.57 21.97
C LEU A 312 4.81 -7.30 20.87
N ALA A 313 4.06 -7.94 19.96
CA ALA A 313 4.63 -8.50 18.75
C ALA A 313 5.38 -7.40 17.97
N GLY A 314 6.55 -7.75 17.42
CA GLY A 314 7.39 -6.80 16.70
C GLY A 314 8.45 -6.10 17.54
N GLU A 315 8.35 -6.09 18.87
CA GLU A 315 9.40 -5.55 19.75
C GLU A 315 10.67 -6.42 19.72
N VAL A 316 11.86 -5.87 19.98
CA VAL A 316 13.11 -6.66 20.00
C VAL A 316 13.59 -6.86 21.43
N ASN A 317 13.76 -8.12 21.83
CA ASN A 317 14.39 -8.45 23.10
C ASN A 317 15.90 -8.19 23.02
N LEU A 318 16.51 -7.46 23.96
CA LEU A 318 17.91 -7.06 23.85
C LEU A 318 18.86 -7.87 24.74
N THR A 319 18.56 -8.01 26.03
CA THR A 319 19.57 -8.43 27.02
C THR A 319 19.33 -9.82 27.60
N GLY A 320 18.23 -10.03 28.32
CA GLY A 320 17.93 -11.28 29.03
C GLY A 320 16.87 -12.14 28.33
N PRO A 321 16.86 -13.48 28.52
CA PRO A 321 15.80 -14.33 28.02
C PRO A 321 14.48 -14.02 28.74
N LEU A 322 13.38 -14.00 28.00
CA LEU A 322 12.04 -13.76 28.53
C LEU A 322 11.13 -14.95 28.24
N THR A 323 10.35 -15.34 29.24
CA THR A 323 9.20 -16.25 29.03
C THR A 323 7.92 -15.45 29.09
N VAL A 324 7.19 -15.43 27.99
CA VAL A 324 6.01 -14.59 27.77
C VAL A 324 4.77 -15.48 27.72
N ARG A 325 3.78 -15.19 28.55
CA ARG A 325 2.43 -15.77 28.43
C ARG A 325 1.68 -15.01 27.34
N VAL A 326 1.26 -15.73 26.32
CA VAL A 326 0.56 -15.17 25.16
C VAL A 326 -0.78 -14.57 25.60
N THR A 327 -1.02 -13.31 25.25
CA THR A 327 -2.33 -12.66 25.37
C THR A 327 -3.01 -12.54 24.01
N ALA A 328 -2.24 -12.45 22.92
CA ALA A 328 -2.73 -12.56 21.55
C ALA A 328 -1.66 -13.07 20.59
N ALA A 329 -2.05 -13.86 19.59
CA ALA A 329 -1.16 -14.47 18.61
C ALA A 329 -1.69 -14.32 17.17
N GLY A 330 -0.78 -14.42 16.20
CA GLY A 330 -1.12 -14.31 14.78
C GLY A 330 -1.86 -13.00 14.45
N ARG A 331 -3.06 -13.14 13.87
CA ARG A 331 -3.87 -12.01 13.40
C ARG A 331 -4.40 -11.12 14.53
N ASP A 332 -4.42 -11.64 15.75
CA ASP A 332 -4.92 -10.91 16.93
C ASP A 332 -3.83 -10.08 17.62
N THR A 333 -2.60 -10.07 17.10
CA THR A 333 -1.53 -9.23 17.66
C THR A 333 -1.76 -7.75 17.35
N SER A 334 -1.21 -6.89 18.20
CA SER A 334 -1.27 -5.44 18.03
C SER A 334 -0.51 -4.99 16.78
N LEU A 335 0.62 -5.63 16.46
CA LEU A 335 1.35 -5.39 15.21
C LEU A 335 0.49 -5.71 13.98
N HIS A 336 -0.18 -6.87 13.96
CA HIS A 336 -1.03 -7.25 12.83
C HIS A 336 -2.20 -6.28 12.66
N ARG A 337 -2.87 -5.90 13.76
CA ARG A 337 -3.92 -4.87 13.74
C ARG A 337 -3.42 -3.52 13.25
N MET A 338 -2.22 -3.10 13.66
CA MET A 338 -1.60 -1.86 13.16
C MET A 338 -1.32 -1.95 11.67
N ALA A 339 -0.76 -3.06 11.19
CA ALA A 339 -0.53 -3.30 9.77
C ALA A 339 -1.84 -3.25 8.97
N ASP A 340 -2.91 -3.87 9.47
CA ASP A 340 -4.24 -3.84 8.87
C ASP A 340 -4.83 -2.42 8.84
N LEU A 341 -4.73 -1.67 9.93
CA LEU A 341 -5.20 -0.28 9.99
C LEU A 341 -4.44 0.62 9.02
N VAL A 342 -3.13 0.44 8.90
CA VAL A 342 -2.30 1.15 7.94
C VAL A 342 -2.66 0.74 6.50
N ALA A 343 -2.88 -0.55 6.24
CA ALA A 343 -3.33 -1.03 4.93
C ALA A 343 -4.71 -0.48 4.56
N MET A 344 -5.62 -0.37 5.53
CA MET A 344 -6.94 0.25 5.37
C MET A 344 -6.83 1.75 5.09
N ALA A 345 -5.93 2.46 5.79
CA ALA A 345 -5.68 3.88 5.56
C ALA A 345 -5.01 4.14 4.21
N GLU A 346 -4.08 3.28 3.78
CA GLU A 346 -3.43 3.36 2.46
C GLU A 346 -4.40 2.97 1.33
N SER A 347 -5.38 2.12 1.61
CA SER A 347 -6.48 1.81 0.67
C SER A 347 -7.67 2.75 0.80
N ALA A 348 -7.58 3.80 1.64
CA ALA A 348 -8.67 4.73 1.86
C ALA A 348 -9.05 5.44 0.55
N ARG A 349 -10.36 5.45 0.30
CA ARG A 349 -11.02 5.83 -0.95
C ARG A 349 -10.37 7.02 -1.65
N ASN A 350 -9.74 6.75 -2.77
CA ASN A 350 -9.37 7.79 -3.72
C ASN A 350 -10.09 7.55 -5.05
N ARG A 351 -11.07 8.38 -5.37
CA ARG A 351 -11.87 8.35 -6.61
C ARG A 351 -11.20 9.14 -7.74
N TYR A 352 -9.92 9.46 -7.58
CA TYR A 352 -9.17 10.31 -8.48
C TYR A 352 -8.62 9.48 -9.64
N THR A 353 -9.13 9.72 -10.85
CA THR A 353 -8.56 9.12 -12.07
C THR A 353 -7.39 9.97 -12.53
N SER A 354 -6.23 9.37 -12.73
CA SER A 354 -5.04 10.06 -13.22
C SER A 354 -5.34 10.84 -14.51
N LEU A 355 -4.61 11.93 -14.72
CA LEU A 355 -4.64 12.69 -15.98
C LEU A 355 -4.45 11.78 -17.20
N ALA A 356 -3.55 10.80 -17.12
CA ALA A 356 -3.29 9.84 -18.19
C ALA A 356 -4.51 8.98 -18.52
N ASP A 357 -5.22 8.43 -17.52
CA ASP A 357 -6.42 7.63 -17.74
C ASP A 357 -7.57 8.47 -18.32
N ARG A 358 -7.68 9.73 -17.90
CA ARG A 358 -8.70 10.65 -18.45
C ARG A 358 -8.42 10.98 -19.91
N ALA A 359 -7.16 11.21 -20.27
CA ALA A 359 -6.75 11.42 -21.65
C ALA A 359 -6.97 10.15 -22.51
N ALA A 360 -6.58 8.97 -22.01
CA ALA A 360 -6.70 7.71 -22.73
C ALA A 360 -8.15 7.34 -23.10
N ARG A 361 -9.11 7.66 -22.24
CA ARG A 361 -10.55 7.42 -22.49
C ARG A 361 -11.08 8.14 -23.73
N LEU A 362 -10.61 9.35 -23.99
CA LEU A 362 -11.00 10.11 -25.18
C LEU A 362 -10.11 9.77 -26.37
N TYR A 363 -8.83 9.52 -26.11
CA TYR A 363 -7.83 9.26 -27.12
C TYR A 363 -8.09 7.97 -27.90
N SER A 364 -8.38 6.85 -27.21
CA SER A 364 -8.53 5.54 -27.86
C SER A 364 -9.67 5.51 -28.90
N PRO A 365 -10.90 5.98 -28.61
CA PRO A 365 -11.95 6.09 -29.63
C PRO A 365 -11.57 7.06 -30.76
N GLY A 366 -10.96 8.20 -30.43
CA GLY A 366 -10.54 9.20 -31.43
C GLY A 366 -9.56 8.63 -32.46
N VAL A 367 -8.58 7.84 -32.02
CA VAL A 367 -7.60 7.18 -32.88
C VAL A 367 -8.26 6.19 -33.85
N HIS A 368 -9.20 5.37 -33.38
CA HIS A 368 -9.90 4.43 -34.26
C HIS A 368 -10.77 5.14 -35.30
N ILE A 369 -11.47 6.20 -34.88
CA ILE A 369 -12.28 7.02 -35.79
C ILE A 369 -11.38 7.66 -36.85
N LEU A 370 -10.23 8.20 -36.47
CA LEU A 370 -9.29 8.81 -37.39
C LEU A 370 -8.69 7.78 -38.37
N ALA A 371 -8.28 6.61 -37.87
CA ALA A 371 -7.74 5.54 -38.70
C ALA A 371 -8.79 5.00 -39.69
N PHE A 372 -10.02 4.79 -39.23
CA PHE A 372 -11.14 4.37 -40.09
C PHE A 372 -11.52 5.46 -41.10
N GLY A 373 -11.51 6.72 -40.68
CA GLY A 373 -11.73 7.87 -41.58
C GLY A 373 -10.64 7.97 -42.65
N SER A 374 -9.38 7.73 -42.30
CA SER A 374 -8.27 7.67 -43.26
C SER A 374 -8.42 6.50 -44.22
N PHE A 375 -8.80 5.31 -43.73
CA PHE A 375 -9.12 4.17 -44.59
C PHE A 375 -10.19 4.53 -45.64
N LEU A 376 -11.34 5.05 -45.18
CA LEU A 376 -12.44 5.41 -46.08
C LEU A 376 -12.06 6.52 -47.06
N GLY A 377 -11.36 7.57 -46.59
CA GLY A 377 -10.93 8.68 -47.43
C GLY A 377 -10.00 8.22 -48.55
N TRP A 378 -8.99 7.41 -48.23
CA TRP A 378 -8.08 6.89 -49.24
C TRP A 378 -8.71 5.87 -50.16
N MET A 379 -9.64 5.04 -49.66
CA MET A 379 -10.41 4.12 -50.49
C MET A 379 -11.21 4.85 -51.58
N GLN A 380 -11.76 6.03 -51.27
CA GLN A 380 -12.47 6.87 -52.24
C GLN A 380 -11.51 7.57 -53.22
N ILE A 381 -10.40 8.12 -52.72
CA ILE A 381 -9.45 8.88 -53.54
C ILE A 381 -8.70 7.99 -54.54
N THR A 382 -8.32 6.78 -54.16
CA THR A 382 -7.57 5.85 -55.02
C THR A 382 -8.45 5.03 -55.96
N GLY A 383 -9.78 5.24 -55.92
CA GLY A 383 -10.72 4.45 -56.72
C GLY A 383 -10.85 2.99 -56.27
N GLY A 384 -10.60 2.71 -54.98
CA GLY A 384 -10.77 1.38 -54.39
C GLY A 384 -9.50 0.59 -54.11
N ASP A 385 -8.32 1.24 -54.09
CA ASP A 385 -7.07 0.57 -53.70
C ASP A 385 -7.05 0.29 -52.19
N VAL A 386 -7.48 -0.94 -51.84
CA VAL A 386 -7.51 -1.44 -50.46
C VAL A 386 -6.11 -1.46 -49.84
N ARG A 387 -5.07 -1.78 -50.62
CA ARG A 387 -3.70 -1.91 -50.11
C ARG A 387 -3.20 -0.58 -49.59
N VAL A 388 -3.33 0.48 -50.39
CA VAL A 388 -2.92 1.84 -49.98
C VAL A 388 -3.76 2.33 -48.80
N ALA A 389 -5.08 2.12 -48.84
CA ALA A 389 -5.97 2.57 -47.77
C ALA A 389 -5.68 1.89 -46.41
N VAL A 390 -5.44 0.56 -46.42
CA VAL A 390 -5.08 -0.19 -45.21
C VAL A 390 -3.70 0.19 -44.70
N ASN A 391 -2.71 0.39 -45.58
CA ASN A 391 -1.37 0.85 -45.18
C ASN A 391 -1.42 2.21 -44.48
N ILE A 392 -2.22 3.14 -44.98
CA ILE A 392 -2.36 4.46 -44.37
C ILE A 392 -3.13 4.38 -43.05
N ALA A 393 -4.18 3.57 -42.96
CA ALA A 393 -4.89 3.37 -41.70
C ALA A 393 -4.00 2.73 -40.62
N ALA A 394 -3.19 1.74 -41.00
CA ALA A 394 -2.19 1.14 -40.12
C ALA A 394 -1.13 2.17 -39.68
N ALA A 395 -0.63 2.98 -40.61
CA ALA A 395 0.30 4.07 -40.30
C ALA A 395 -0.30 5.08 -39.32
N VAL A 396 -1.59 5.43 -39.46
CA VAL A 396 -2.32 6.29 -38.52
C VAL A 396 -2.41 5.65 -37.14
N LEU A 397 -2.74 4.36 -37.04
CA LEU A 397 -2.77 3.65 -35.75
C LEU A 397 -1.38 3.58 -35.08
N ILE A 398 -0.32 3.40 -35.87
CA ILE A 398 1.06 3.33 -35.38
C ILE A 398 1.56 4.69 -34.90
N ILE A 399 1.39 5.74 -35.72
CA ILE A 399 1.89 7.09 -35.41
C ILE A 399 1.15 7.70 -34.21
N THR A 400 -0.09 7.28 -33.99
CA THR A 400 -0.90 7.65 -32.83
C THR A 400 -0.71 6.72 -31.64
N CYS A 401 0.34 5.87 -31.61
CA CYS A 401 0.64 5.16 -30.37
C CYS A 401 0.94 6.17 -29.25
N PRO A 402 0.17 6.19 -28.14
CA PRO A 402 0.42 7.08 -27.01
C PRO A 402 1.54 6.52 -26.11
N CYS A 403 2.56 5.93 -26.72
CA CYS A 403 3.66 5.22 -26.08
C CYS A 403 4.36 6.11 -25.02
N ALA A 404 4.57 7.40 -25.34
CA ALA A 404 5.15 8.38 -24.42
C ALA A 404 4.20 8.82 -23.30
N LEU A 405 2.88 8.87 -23.57
CA LEU A 405 1.88 9.29 -22.58
C LEU A 405 1.78 8.29 -21.42
N GLY A 406 1.86 6.99 -21.73
CA GLY A 406 1.89 5.92 -20.72
C GLY A 406 3.14 5.93 -19.83
N LEU A 407 4.23 6.52 -20.31
CA LEU A 407 5.50 6.62 -19.60
C LEU A 407 5.70 7.95 -18.86
N ALA A 408 5.09 9.03 -19.35
CA ALA A 408 5.29 10.37 -18.82
C ALA A 408 4.92 10.47 -17.34
N VAL A 409 3.75 9.95 -16.95
CA VAL A 409 3.27 10.03 -15.56
C VAL A 409 4.14 9.19 -14.60
N PRO A 410 4.39 7.87 -14.84
CA PRO A 410 5.24 7.09 -13.96
C PRO A 410 6.66 7.63 -13.83
N ALA A 411 7.26 8.12 -14.92
CA ALA A 411 8.61 8.67 -14.90
C ALA A 411 8.69 9.94 -14.03
N VAL A 412 7.73 10.86 -14.19
CA VAL A 412 7.65 12.08 -13.39
C VAL A 412 7.39 11.76 -11.92
N VAL A 413 6.44 10.87 -11.61
CA VAL A 413 6.13 10.46 -10.24
C VAL A 413 7.35 9.81 -9.58
N THR A 414 8.06 8.91 -10.28
CA THR A 414 9.28 8.27 -9.74
C THR A 414 10.35 9.31 -9.40
N ALA A 415 10.63 10.22 -10.34
CA ALA A 415 11.65 11.25 -10.16
C ALA A 415 11.27 12.24 -9.05
N ALA A 416 9.99 12.65 -8.99
CA ALA A 416 9.45 13.53 -7.98
C ALA A 416 9.49 12.90 -6.59
N SER A 417 9.02 11.65 -6.45
CA SER A 417 9.08 10.87 -5.21
C SER A 417 10.50 10.74 -4.69
N GLY A 418 11.47 10.39 -5.55
CA GLY A 418 12.87 10.33 -5.14
C GLY A 418 13.43 11.67 -4.64
N LYS A 419 13.04 12.78 -5.28
CA LYS A 419 13.48 14.13 -4.88
C LYS A 419 12.80 14.62 -3.60
N LEU A 420 11.51 14.32 -3.42
CA LEU A 420 10.73 14.70 -2.25
C LEU A 420 11.13 13.88 -1.02
N PHE A 421 11.43 12.59 -1.20
CA PHE A 421 11.91 11.74 -0.12
C PHE A 421 13.22 12.28 0.50
N ARG A 422 14.16 12.73 -0.33
CA ARG A 422 15.40 13.40 0.13
C ARG A 422 15.16 14.71 0.90
N LYS A 423 13.95 15.27 0.83
CA LYS A 423 13.51 16.45 1.57
C LYS A 423 12.60 16.10 2.76
N GLY A 424 12.48 14.82 3.13
CA GLY A 424 11.63 14.36 4.22
C GLY A 424 10.13 14.30 3.87
N LEU A 425 9.78 14.35 2.57
CA LEU A 425 8.40 14.29 2.09
C LEU A 425 8.13 12.92 1.45
N LEU A 426 7.19 12.16 2.01
CA LEU A 426 6.83 10.83 1.53
C LEU A 426 5.55 10.88 0.69
N ILE A 427 5.61 10.35 -0.53
CA ILE A 427 4.46 10.22 -1.43
C ILE A 427 3.98 8.78 -1.41
N LYS A 428 2.74 8.56 -0.95
CA LYS A 428 2.14 7.21 -0.81
C LYS A 428 1.21 6.82 -1.95
N ASP A 429 0.64 7.79 -2.66
CA ASP A 429 -0.31 7.56 -3.76
C ASP A 429 0.23 8.22 -5.04
N SER A 430 0.17 7.51 -6.17
CA SER A 430 0.64 7.99 -7.48
C SER A 430 -0.09 9.26 -7.96
N THR A 431 -1.31 9.50 -7.48
CA THR A 431 -2.14 10.68 -7.76
C THR A 431 -2.00 11.78 -6.71
N ALA A 432 -1.25 11.56 -5.62
CA ALA A 432 -1.14 12.53 -4.53
C ALA A 432 -0.58 13.88 -5.00
N LEU A 433 0.38 13.87 -5.93
CA LEU A 433 0.94 15.09 -6.50
C LEU A 433 -0.06 15.85 -7.38
N GLU A 434 -0.86 15.13 -8.17
CA GLU A 434 -1.92 15.73 -8.99
C GLU A 434 -2.96 16.39 -8.09
N ARG A 435 -3.41 15.67 -7.05
CA ARG A 435 -4.37 16.19 -6.07
C ARG A 435 -3.82 17.38 -5.31
N LEU A 436 -2.56 17.31 -4.83
CA LEU A 436 -1.92 18.40 -4.10
C LEU A 436 -1.84 19.68 -4.94
N ALA A 437 -1.67 19.56 -6.26
CA ALA A 437 -1.70 20.70 -7.16
C ALA A 437 -3.09 21.35 -7.31
N GLU A 438 -4.16 20.61 -7.04
CA GLU A 438 -5.55 21.11 -7.06
C GLU A 438 -6.04 21.58 -5.67
N VAL A 439 -5.28 21.36 -4.60
CA VAL A 439 -5.67 21.79 -3.25
C VAL A 439 -5.67 23.32 -3.15
N ASP A 440 -6.81 23.89 -2.78
CA ASP A 440 -6.98 25.31 -2.48
C ASP A 440 -7.01 25.62 -0.97
N THR A 441 -7.30 24.61 -0.16
CA THR A 441 -7.57 24.75 1.27
C THR A 441 -6.76 23.73 2.05
N VAL A 442 -5.94 24.21 2.98
CA VAL A 442 -5.20 23.34 3.91
C VAL A 442 -5.81 23.50 5.31
N VAL A 443 -6.39 22.43 5.80
CA VAL A 443 -6.90 22.36 7.18
C VAL A 443 -5.88 21.62 8.02
N PHE A 444 -5.32 22.30 9.00
CA PHE A 444 -4.36 21.71 9.92
C PHE A 444 -5.09 21.18 11.15
N ASP A 445 -4.75 19.96 11.56
CA ASP A 445 -4.97 19.59 12.95
C ASP A 445 -4.03 20.44 13.83
N LYS A 446 -4.48 20.77 15.04
CA LYS A 446 -3.66 21.60 15.94
C LYS A 446 -2.60 20.75 16.62
N THR A 447 -3.03 19.68 17.27
CA THR A 447 -2.20 18.92 18.21
C THR A 447 -1.27 17.96 17.45
N GLY A 448 0.04 18.05 17.65
CA GLY A 448 1.00 17.17 16.98
C GLY A 448 1.29 17.51 15.50
N THR A 449 0.59 18.51 14.95
CA THR A 449 0.88 19.07 13.61
C THR A 449 1.38 20.51 13.73
N LEU A 450 0.60 21.40 14.37
CA LEU A 450 1.01 22.77 14.66
C LEU A 450 1.73 22.91 16.00
N THR A 451 1.50 21.96 16.92
CA THR A 451 2.10 21.95 18.26
C THR A 451 3.02 20.76 18.45
N MET A 452 3.99 20.90 19.35
CA MET A 452 4.99 19.87 19.66
C MET A 452 4.43 18.66 20.43
N GLY A 453 3.14 18.66 20.80
CA GLY A 453 2.53 17.58 21.60
C GLY A 453 3.05 17.46 23.04
N ALA A 454 4.01 18.30 23.45
CA ALA A 454 4.56 18.37 24.79
C ALA A 454 3.99 19.61 25.50
N PRO A 455 3.02 19.47 26.41
CA PRO A 455 2.49 20.60 27.16
C PRO A 455 3.55 21.12 28.14
N GLU A 456 3.67 22.43 28.26
CA GLU A 456 4.56 23.08 29.25
C GLU A 456 3.73 24.02 30.14
N PRO A 457 3.85 23.93 31.48
CA PRO A 457 3.14 24.83 32.37
C PRO A 457 3.80 26.21 32.37
N VAL A 458 3.02 27.25 32.04
CA VAL A 458 3.51 28.62 31.83
C VAL A 458 3.46 29.53 33.07
N ASN A 459 2.75 29.12 34.12
CA ASN A 459 2.40 29.96 35.27
C ASN A 459 2.69 29.28 36.62
N LEU A 460 3.70 28.40 36.66
CA LEU A 460 4.11 27.73 37.91
C LEU A 460 4.45 28.72 39.02
N GLY A 461 5.13 29.83 38.68
CA GLY A 461 5.55 30.83 39.66
C GLY A 461 4.41 31.65 40.29
N ASP A 462 3.18 31.55 39.76
CA ASP A 462 2.02 32.26 40.30
C ASP A 462 1.34 31.46 41.43
N LEU A 463 1.71 30.19 41.60
CA LEU A 463 1.13 29.30 42.60
C LEU A 463 1.98 29.27 43.87
N PRO A 464 1.35 29.17 45.06
CA PRO A 464 2.10 29.00 46.31
C PRO A 464 2.91 27.69 46.28
N ASP A 465 4.12 27.71 46.86
CA ASP A 465 4.99 26.53 46.94
C ASP A 465 4.25 25.31 47.51
N ALA A 466 3.45 25.49 48.56
CA ALA A 466 2.66 24.40 49.16
C ALA A 466 1.64 23.78 48.17
N ALA A 467 1.07 24.56 47.26
CA ALA A 467 0.18 24.06 46.22
C ALA A 467 0.98 23.29 45.14
N LEU A 468 2.18 23.77 44.80
CA LEU A 468 3.07 23.11 43.85
C LEU A 468 3.63 21.79 44.39
N GLU A 469 3.97 21.70 45.67
CA GLU A 469 4.42 20.46 46.31
C GLU A 469 3.34 19.37 46.28
N VAL A 470 2.09 19.74 46.56
CA VAL A 470 0.93 18.85 46.46
C VAL A 470 0.64 18.49 45.00
N ALA A 471 0.70 19.45 44.08
CA ALA A 471 0.50 19.23 42.67
C ALA A 471 1.55 18.29 42.08
N ALA A 472 2.82 18.41 42.47
CA ALA A 472 3.91 17.53 42.06
C ALA A 472 3.70 16.09 42.54
N ALA A 473 3.19 15.91 43.77
CA ALA A 473 2.90 14.59 44.34
C ALA A 473 1.74 13.89 43.62
N LEU A 474 0.64 14.61 43.39
CA LEU A 474 -0.51 14.10 42.65
C LEU A 474 -0.15 13.83 41.18
N ALA A 475 0.56 14.75 40.52
CA ALA A 475 0.94 14.63 39.12
C ALA A 475 1.96 13.51 38.86
N GLY A 476 2.86 13.24 39.83
CA GLY A 476 3.81 12.13 39.76
C GLY A 476 3.17 10.74 39.78
N ALA A 477 1.88 10.65 40.13
CA ALA A 477 1.14 9.40 40.20
C ALA A 477 0.32 9.07 38.94
N SER A 478 0.28 9.95 37.92
CA SER A 478 -0.50 9.75 36.69
C SER A 478 0.39 9.73 35.46
N SER A 479 0.04 8.87 34.51
CA SER A 479 0.65 8.80 33.18
C SER A 479 0.08 9.82 32.19
N HIS A 480 -0.88 10.65 32.60
CA HIS A 480 -1.51 11.64 31.71
C HIS A 480 -0.50 12.71 31.24
N PRO A 481 -0.48 13.10 29.94
CA PRO A 481 0.53 14.03 29.41
C PRO A 481 0.67 15.35 30.16
N LEU A 482 -0.44 15.95 30.61
CA LEU A 482 -0.44 17.16 31.43
C LEU A 482 0.15 16.94 32.84
N ALA A 483 -0.08 15.77 33.44
CA ALA A 483 0.46 15.43 34.75
C ALA A 483 1.96 15.18 34.66
N ARG A 484 2.43 14.47 33.62
CA ARG A 484 3.86 14.27 33.36
C ARG A 484 4.59 15.59 33.16
N ALA A 485 4.04 16.49 32.33
CA ALA A 485 4.60 17.83 32.13
C ALA A 485 4.68 18.65 33.43
N LEU A 486 3.64 18.60 34.27
CA LEU A 486 3.61 19.30 35.55
C LEU A 486 4.63 18.71 36.54
N ALA A 487 4.73 17.39 36.63
CA ALA A 487 5.69 16.71 37.51
C ALA A 487 7.14 16.95 37.08
N GLU A 488 7.43 16.94 35.77
CA GLU A 488 8.75 17.26 35.22
C GLU A 488 9.11 18.72 35.48
N ALA A 489 8.20 19.66 35.23
CA ALA A 489 8.45 21.08 35.45
C ALA A 489 8.62 21.43 36.94
N ALA A 490 7.83 20.83 37.84
CA ALA A 490 8.00 20.98 39.28
C ALA A 490 9.35 20.43 39.76
N ARG A 491 9.77 19.27 39.25
CA ARG A 491 11.08 18.68 39.54
C ARG A 491 12.23 19.56 39.05
N ALA A 492 12.12 20.11 37.84
CA ALA A 492 13.11 21.03 37.27
C ALA A 492 13.21 22.34 38.08
N ALA A 493 12.10 22.81 38.64
CA ALA A 493 12.06 23.96 39.55
C ALA A 493 12.57 23.65 40.99
N GLY A 494 13.00 22.41 41.27
CA GLY A 494 13.52 22.01 42.58
C GLY A 494 12.45 21.79 43.65
N ILE A 495 11.17 21.70 43.26
CA ILE A 495 10.04 21.52 44.17
C ILE A 495 9.98 20.06 44.62
N ARG A 496 9.88 19.85 45.94
CA ARG A 496 9.80 18.50 46.52
C ARG A 496 8.35 18.05 46.60
N PRO A 497 8.00 16.83 46.14
CA PRO A 497 6.63 16.34 46.27
C PRO A 497 6.21 16.26 47.75
N ALA A 498 5.00 16.74 48.06
CA ALA A 498 4.40 16.53 49.37
C ALA A 498 4.08 15.05 49.60
N ASN A 499 3.96 14.65 50.88
CA ASN A 499 3.52 13.30 51.20
C ASN A 499 1.99 13.19 51.05
N VAL A 500 1.55 12.61 49.92
CA VAL A 500 0.13 12.37 49.60
C VAL A 500 -0.13 10.87 49.56
N THR A 501 -1.22 10.45 50.19
CA THR A 501 -1.66 9.04 50.32
C THR A 501 -3.05 8.87 49.71
N ASP A 502 -3.49 7.63 49.47
CA ASP A 502 -4.81 7.33 48.87
C ASP A 502 -5.01 7.97 47.49
N LEU A 503 -3.97 7.87 46.64
CA LEU A 503 -3.96 8.42 45.28
C LEU A 503 -4.95 7.67 44.39
N ARG A 504 -5.85 8.42 43.74
CA ARG A 504 -6.84 7.87 42.83
C ARG A 504 -6.98 8.75 41.60
N GLU A 505 -6.94 8.12 40.43
CA GLU A 505 -7.28 8.78 39.17
C GLU A 505 -8.79 8.61 38.90
N VAL A 506 -9.46 9.73 38.65
CA VAL A 506 -10.88 9.80 38.35
C VAL A 506 -11.04 10.17 36.87
N PRO A 507 -11.43 9.21 36.00
CA PRO A 507 -11.54 9.46 34.56
C PRO A 507 -12.40 10.67 34.23
N GLY A 508 -11.84 11.63 33.47
CA GLY A 508 -12.52 12.86 33.07
C GLY A 508 -12.55 13.97 34.14
N TYR A 509 -12.06 13.72 35.36
CA TYR A 509 -12.06 14.69 36.46
C TYR A 509 -10.67 14.99 37.02
N GLY A 510 -9.69 14.10 36.87
CA GLY A 510 -8.30 14.33 37.28
C GLY A 510 -7.83 13.35 38.36
N ILE A 511 -6.98 13.82 39.28
CA ILE A 511 -6.32 12.98 40.29
C ILE A 511 -6.62 13.54 41.68
N GLU A 512 -6.99 12.68 42.62
CA GLU A 512 -7.28 13.02 44.01
C GLU A 512 -6.41 12.22 44.97
N GLY A 513 -6.21 12.76 46.17
CA GLY A 513 -5.49 12.10 47.26
C GLY A 513 -5.60 12.86 48.58
N SER A 514 -5.02 12.31 49.63
CA SER A 514 -5.03 12.87 50.98
C SER A 514 -3.61 13.25 51.44
N GLY A 515 -3.39 14.54 51.71
CA GLY A 515 -2.11 15.09 52.19
C GLY A 515 -2.28 15.92 53.46
N ALA A 516 -1.41 15.73 54.47
CA ALA A 516 -1.47 16.44 55.76
C ALA A 516 -2.87 16.45 56.45
N GLY A 517 -3.63 15.35 56.30
CA GLY A 517 -4.99 15.22 56.86
C GLY A 517 -6.07 16.01 56.11
N ARG A 518 -5.79 16.52 54.91
CA ARG A 518 -6.74 17.22 54.04
C ARG A 518 -6.84 16.55 52.69
N TRP A 519 -7.98 16.78 52.03
CA TRP A 519 -8.24 16.27 50.70
C TRP A 519 -7.68 17.23 49.65
N CYS A 520 -6.92 16.70 48.70
CA CYS A 520 -6.23 17.46 47.65
C CYS A 520 -6.59 16.87 46.28
N GLY A 521 -6.80 17.72 45.27
CA GLY A 521 -7.14 17.27 43.93
C GLY A 521 -6.57 18.15 42.83
N LEU A 522 -6.18 17.52 41.73
CA LEU A 522 -5.72 18.13 40.49
C LEU A 522 -6.80 17.85 39.44
N ALA A 523 -7.59 18.87 39.09
CA ALA A 523 -8.81 18.69 38.30
C ALA A 523 -8.86 19.56 37.04
N VAL A 524 -9.60 19.09 36.04
CA VAL A 524 -9.91 19.87 34.83
C VAL A 524 -10.96 20.94 35.18
N PRO A 525 -10.86 22.20 34.72
CA PRO A 525 -11.76 23.30 35.10
C PRO A 525 -13.24 23.16 34.69
N SER A 526 -13.69 22.03 34.15
CA SER A 526 -15.10 21.78 33.83
C SER A 526 -15.87 21.59 35.14
N GLY A 527 -16.61 22.62 35.55
CA GLY A 527 -17.28 22.72 36.84
C GLY A 527 -18.25 21.58 37.12
N SER A 528 -17.82 20.62 37.93
CA SER A 528 -18.59 19.94 38.98
C SER A 528 -17.78 18.75 39.49
N ALA A 529 -16.97 18.94 40.53
CA ALA A 529 -16.44 17.81 41.29
C ALA A 529 -17.63 17.04 41.91
N PRO A 530 -17.69 15.70 41.84
CA PRO A 530 -18.70 14.95 42.56
C PRO A 530 -18.48 15.13 44.06
N ARG A 531 -19.27 16.01 44.68
CA ARG A 531 -19.33 16.14 46.15
C ARG A 531 -19.77 14.79 46.73
N ARG A 532 -18.87 14.08 47.40
CA ARG A 532 -19.23 13.21 48.53
C ARG A 532 -18.80 13.87 49.85
N ALA A 533 -19.57 13.57 50.88
CA ALA A 533 -19.82 14.37 52.07
C ALA A 533 -18.60 14.74 52.95
N ALA A 534 -18.68 15.93 53.54
CA ALA A 534 -18.04 16.43 54.78
C ALA A 534 -16.56 16.95 54.78
N SER A 535 -16.40 18.22 54.36
CA SER A 535 -15.45 19.26 54.85
C SER A 535 -13.91 19.13 54.64
N PRO A 536 -13.11 20.22 54.74
CA PRO A 536 -13.34 21.63 54.42
C PRO A 536 -12.67 22.05 53.08
N ARG A 537 -12.86 23.30 52.67
CA ARG A 537 -12.56 23.89 51.33
C ARG A 537 -11.15 23.55 50.77
N PRO A 538 -11.03 23.28 49.46
CA PRO A 538 -9.74 23.19 48.77
C PRO A 538 -9.11 24.59 48.62
N ILE A 539 -7.77 24.64 48.62
CA ILE A 539 -6.97 25.79 48.16
C ILE A 539 -6.90 25.74 46.64
#